data_AF-A4YN01-F1
#
_entry.id   AF-A4YN01-F1
#
_cell.length_a   1.000
_cell.length_b   1.000
_cell.length_c   1.000
_cell.angle_alpha   90.00
_cell.angle_beta   90.00
_cell.angle_gamma   90.00
#
_symmetry.space_group_name_H-M   'P 1'
#
loop_
_entity.id
_entity.type
_entity.pdbx_description
1 polymer ?
#
loop_
_entity_poly.entity_id
_entity_poly.type
_entity_poly.pdbx_seq_one_letter_code
_entity_poly.pdbx_strand_id
1 'polypeptide(L)'
;MGGAAPVGERAVVSGASAVMRAALALLLVVSGLAAAEAAEVDAARLLFTGDIMLSRQVAREIAARGGLSPWHGMSDMFRRADLVVGNFEGTVGTAEACDAPRELCFAVDPRLVGLLKHAGFTALGIANNHSGDLGATGRKATREALHAAGLGAIGSAESPAFLKVRGRTLALISLNLVPGRDGQIDQVPSWPVAQKLRLARALADWVLVSVHWGKELADWVVPEQESAARWLVAQGADLIIGAHPHVVQPPACVDGKPVFYSLGNHVFDQKYPLTKRGLIADCEIEDDRLVCSGLPTGTPDGSAYPVLSATPEQSASSLAQCPVQAGPPLRVAGLTIGPWLRDGEIVSDRLVLEGRAKASRWRTPPRALLSAEAGRLVADQPPLLFTLERHASPIDGEDGPRPYVYEVTMHGLVARWRGSALAWPLLDAVLIADDAGQSYLCALHRGDSFIMLDTATPSATRTQAYAWNGFGFTGVNDGELAARCAQRFAPVN
;
A
#
# COMPACT_ATOMS: atom_id res chain seq x y z
N MET A 1 62.07 -30.03 -78.56
CA MET A 1 62.00 -28.95 -79.58
C MET A 1 61.02 -27.91 -79.09
N GLY A 2 61.43 -26.63 -79.02
CA GLY A 2 60.58 -25.43 -78.86
C GLY A 2 59.84 -25.33 -77.51
N GLY A 3 59.91 -24.27 -76.73
CA GLY A 3 60.31 -22.90 -77.04
C GLY A 3 59.46 -21.98 -76.16
N ALA A 4 60.15 -21.06 -75.48
CA ALA A 4 59.70 -19.77 -74.94
C ALA A 4 58.44 -19.68 -74.05
N ALA A 5 58.69 -19.11 -72.87
CA ALA A 5 57.70 -18.52 -71.97
C ALA A 5 56.94 -17.34 -72.61
N PRO A 6 55.83 -16.94 -71.98
CA PRO A 6 55.72 -15.55 -71.56
C PRO A 6 55.25 -15.35 -70.11
N VAL A 7 55.51 -14.14 -69.66
CA VAL A 7 55.26 -13.52 -68.34
C VAL A 7 53.77 -13.38 -68.03
N GLY A 8 53.38 -13.51 -66.75
CA GLY A 8 52.04 -13.17 -66.27
C GLY A 8 51.94 -13.12 -64.73
N GLU A 9 51.99 -11.90 -64.20
CA GLU A 9 51.48 -11.39 -62.90
C GLU A 9 51.30 -12.32 -61.67
N ARG A 10 52.09 -12.03 -60.62
CA ARG A 10 51.75 -12.39 -59.24
C ARG A 10 50.66 -11.45 -58.71
N ALA A 11 49.45 -11.94 -58.56
CA ALA A 11 48.43 -11.31 -57.73
C ALA A 11 48.73 -11.57 -56.24
N VAL A 12 49.06 -10.50 -55.52
CA VAL A 12 49.05 -10.46 -54.05
C VAL A 12 47.58 -10.46 -53.61
N VAL A 13 47.08 -11.61 -53.15
CA VAL A 13 45.77 -11.65 -52.47
C VAL A 13 46.02 -11.46 -50.98
N SER A 14 45.51 -10.34 -50.49
CA SER A 14 45.64 -9.84 -49.12
C SER A 14 44.98 -10.78 -48.10
N GLY A 15 45.74 -11.19 -47.09
CA GLY A 15 45.28 -11.94 -45.92
C GLY A 15 44.39 -11.15 -44.94
N ALA A 16 43.76 -10.05 -45.39
CA ALA A 16 43.01 -9.16 -44.52
C ALA A 16 41.53 -9.54 -44.34
N SER A 17 40.98 -10.47 -45.14
CA SER A 17 39.55 -10.77 -45.12
C SER A 17 39.13 -11.84 -44.11
N ALA A 18 40.04 -12.74 -43.70
CA ALA A 18 39.71 -13.84 -42.79
C ALA A 18 39.68 -13.41 -41.30
N VAL A 19 40.57 -12.50 -40.89
CA VAL A 19 40.64 -12.03 -39.49
C VAL A 19 39.48 -11.08 -39.16
N MET A 20 38.99 -10.32 -40.14
CA MET A 20 37.88 -9.37 -39.93
C MET A 20 36.52 -10.07 -39.75
N ARG A 21 36.32 -11.26 -40.34
CA ARG A 21 35.06 -12.02 -40.19
C ARG A 21 34.96 -12.76 -38.85
N ALA A 22 36.08 -13.19 -38.28
CA ALA A 22 36.11 -13.81 -36.95
C ALA A 22 35.91 -12.78 -35.83
N ALA A 23 36.45 -11.57 -35.98
CA ALA A 23 36.23 -10.47 -35.03
C ALA A 23 34.76 -10.01 -35.01
N LEU A 24 34.08 -9.97 -36.16
CA LEU A 24 32.67 -9.56 -36.24
C LEU A 24 31.71 -10.61 -35.67
N ALA A 25 32.02 -11.90 -35.80
CA ALA A 25 31.24 -12.98 -35.19
C ALA A 25 31.41 -13.01 -33.66
N LEU A 26 32.59 -12.69 -33.13
CA LEU A 26 32.81 -12.59 -31.68
C LEU A 26 32.18 -11.31 -31.09
N LEU A 27 32.18 -10.19 -31.83
CA LEU A 27 31.47 -8.96 -31.43
C LEU A 27 29.94 -9.14 -31.43
N LEU A 28 29.38 -9.96 -32.32
CA LEU A 28 27.93 -10.27 -32.32
C LEU A 28 27.53 -11.23 -31.18
N VAL A 29 28.42 -12.13 -30.75
CA VAL A 29 28.16 -13.03 -29.59
C VAL A 29 28.37 -12.31 -28.26
N VAL A 30 29.29 -11.35 -28.16
CA VAL A 30 29.49 -10.54 -26.94
C VAL A 30 28.43 -9.43 -26.78
N SER A 31 27.79 -8.99 -27.88
CA SER A 31 26.65 -8.07 -27.82
C SER A 31 25.34 -8.76 -27.38
N GLY A 32 25.24 -10.08 -27.52
CA GLY A 32 24.04 -10.87 -27.18
C GLY A 32 23.91 -11.26 -25.71
N LEU A 33 24.88 -10.91 -24.86
CA LEU A 33 24.92 -11.32 -23.43
C LEU A 33 24.77 -10.15 -22.45
N ALA A 34 24.47 -8.94 -22.93
CA ALA A 34 24.31 -7.75 -22.09
C ALA A 34 22.98 -7.00 -22.29
N ALA A 35 22.00 -7.59 -22.96
CA ALA A 35 20.61 -7.21 -22.75
C ALA A 35 20.14 -7.93 -21.49
N ALA A 36 20.45 -7.36 -20.32
CA ALA A 36 19.58 -7.61 -19.17
C ALA A 36 18.18 -7.22 -19.63
N GLU A 37 17.25 -8.16 -19.68
CA GLU A 37 15.83 -7.87 -19.81
C GLU A 37 15.48 -6.90 -18.69
N ALA A 38 15.53 -5.60 -18.98
CA ALA A 38 14.60 -4.68 -18.37
C ALA A 38 13.25 -5.20 -18.85
N ALA A 39 12.58 -5.99 -18.00
CA ALA A 39 11.22 -6.41 -18.28
C ALA A 39 10.46 -5.15 -18.66
N GLU A 40 9.95 -5.12 -19.89
CA GLU A 40 9.08 -4.06 -20.37
C GLU A 40 7.94 -3.96 -19.34
N VAL A 41 7.83 -2.81 -18.68
CA VAL A 41 6.81 -2.62 -17.67
C VAL A 41 5.55 -2.30 -18.43
N ASP A 42 4.74 -3.33 -18.70
CA ASP A 42 3.42 -3.18 -19.27
C ASP A 42 2.62 -2.16 -18.46
N ALA A 43 1.95 -1.24 -19.16
CA ALA A 43 1.03 -0.31 -18.55
C ALA A 43 0.02 -1.07 -17.67
N ALA A 44 -0.22 -0.59 -16.46
CA ALA A 44 -1.18 -1.18 -15.53
C ALA A 44 -2.35 -0.24 -15.29
N ARG A 45 -3.57 -0.77 -15.28
CA ARG A 45 -4.78 0.00 -15.00
C ARG A 45 -5.39 -0.39 -13.66
N LEU A 46 -5.63 0.61 -12.82
CA LEU A 46 -6.18 0.49 -11.47
C LEU A 46 -7.49 1.26 -11.41
N LEU A 47 -8.56 0.60 -10.96
CA LEU A 47 -9.88 1.20 -10.77
C LEU A 47 -10.25 1.21 -9.30
N PHE A 48 -10.75 2.34 -8.81
CA PHE A 48 -11.30 2.47 -7.47
C PHE A 48 -12.75 2.94 -7.53
N THR A 49 -13.65 2.24 -6.86
CA THR A 49 -15.06 2.60 -6.77
C THR A 49 -15.37 3.17 -5.38
N GLY A 50 -16.43 3.97 -5.29
CA GLY A 50 -16.96 4.44 -4.02
C GLY A 50 -17.69 3.37 -3.19
N ASP A 51 -18.65 3.81 -2.38
CA ASP A 51 -19.30 3.00 -1.35
C ASP A 51 -20.16 1.88 -1.95
N ILE A 52 -19.97 0.66 -1.45
CA ILE A 52 -20.69 -0.56 -1.85
C ILE A 52 -21.39 -1.16 -0.62
N MET A 53 -22.71 -1.16 -0.63
CA MET A 53 -23.57 -1.81 0.36
C MET A 53 -24.49 -2.81 -0.34
N LEU A 54 -24.31 -4.11 -0.09
CA LEU A 54 -25.04 -5.21 -0.74
C LEU A 54 -26.22 -5.75 0.08
N SER A 55 -26.72 -4.99 1.05
CA SER A 55 -27.84 -5.38 1.91
C SER A 55 -29.13 -4.64 1.55
N ARG A 56 -30.18 -4.77 2.37
CA ARG A 56 -31.42 -3.98 2.28
C ARG A 56 -32.03 -3.95 0.86
N GLN A 57 -32.32 -2.77 0.30
CA GLN A 57 -32.99 -2.66 -1.00
C GLN A 57 -32.10 -3.13 -2.15
N VAL A 58 -30.77 -3.06 -2.01
CA VAL A 58 -29.83 -3.59 -3.01
C VAL A 58 -29.99 -5.11 -3.10
N ALA A 59 -30.00 -5.81 -1.96
CA ALA A 59 -30.24 -7.25 -1.93
C ALA A 59 -31.61 -7.63 -2.51
N ARG A 60 -32.66 -6.86 -2.22
CA ARG A 60 -34.00 -7.07 -2.79
C ARG A 60 -34.01 -6.87 -4.30
N GLU A 61 -33.32 -5.86 -4.82
CA GLU A 61 -33.23 -5.61 -6.26
C GLU A 61 -32.47 -6.73 -6.97
N ILE A 62 -31.34 -7.21 -6.40
CA ILE A 62 -30.61 -8.37 -6.92
C ILE A 62 -31.53 -9.59 -7.02
N ALA A 63 -32.29 -9.89 -5.95
CA ALA A 63 -33.23 -11.01 -5.95
C ALA A 63 -34.36 -10.82 -7.00
N ALA A 64 -34.95 -9.62 -7.07
CA ALA A 64 -36.03 -9.30 -8.01
C ALA A 64 -35.59 -9.38 -9.47
N ARG A 65 -34.30 -9.14 -9.74
CA ARG A 65 -33.67 -9.28 -11.06
C ARG A 65 -33.08 -10.68 -11.30
N GLY A 66 -33.49 -11.69 -10.54
CA GLY A 66 -33.07 -13.09 -10.74
C GLY A 66 -31.59 -13.35 -10.41
N GLY A 67 -31.00 -12.56 -9.51
CA GLY A 67 -29.59 -12.68 -9.15
C GLY A 67 -28.64 -11.92 -10.09
N LEU A 68 -29.16 -11.06 -10.97
CA LEU A 68 -28.33 -10.23 -11.83
C LEU A 68 -27.33 -9.41 -10.99
N SER A 69 -26.08 -9.34 -11.45
CA SER A 69 -25.06 -8.54 -10.77
C SER A 69 -25.34 -7.03 -10.93
N PRO A 70 -25.16 -6.21 -9.86
CA PRO A 70 -25.17 -4.75 -9.98
C PRO A 70 -24.24 -4.21 -11.07
N TRP A 71 -23.16 -4.93 -11.35
CA TRP A 71 -22.10 -4.54 -12.29
C TRP A 71 -22.22 -5.20 -13.67
N HIS A 72 -23.36 -5.78 -14.03
CA HIS A 72 -23.53 -6.47 -15.31
C HIS A 72 -23.11 -5.61 -16.53
N GLY A 73 -23.33 -4.28 -16.48
CA GLY A 73 -22.93 -3.33 -17.53
C GLY A 73 -21.48 -2.80 -17.43
N MET A 74 -20.73 -3.15 -16.39
CA MET A 74 -19.36 -2.67 -16.14
C MET A 74 -18.32 -3.78 -16.03
N SER A 75 -18.76 -5.05 -15.99
CA SER A 75 -17.87 -6.18 -15.69
C SER A 75 -16.72 -6.34 -16.69
N ASP A 76 -16.93 -5.99 -17.96
CA ASP A 76 -15.87 -5.99 -18.98
C ASP A 76 -14.79 -4.94 -18.73
N MET A 77 -15.18 -3.76 -18.23
CA MET A 77 -14.22 -2.71 -17.85
C MET A 77 -13.40 -3.16 -16.66
N PHE A 78 -14.05 -3.70 -15.63
CA PHE A 78 -13.38 -4.18 -14.42
C PHE A 78 -12.43 -5.34 -14.71
N ARG A 79 -12.83 -6.33 -15.53
CA ARG A 79 -11.96 -7.47 -15.89
C ARG A 79 -10.75 -7.10 -16.73
N ARG A 80 -10.76 -5.94 -17.40
CA ARG A 80 -9.61 -5.42 -18.17
C ARG A 80 -8.64 -4.62 -17.31
N ALA A 81 -9.05 -4.21 -16.11
CA ALA A 81 -8.14 -3.58 -15.16
C ALA A 81 -7.31 -4.64 -14.42
N ASP A 82 -6.09 -4.29 -14.06
CA ASP A 82 -5.20 -5.16 -13.31
C ASP A 82 -5.48 -5.13 -11.80
N LEU A 83 -6.14 -4.07 -11.34
CA LEU A 83 -6.60 -3.91 -9.96
C LEU A 83 -7.96 -3.21 -9.95
N VAL A 84 -8.93 -3.77 -9.24
CA VAL A 84 -10.21 -3.12 -8.95
C VAL A 84 -10.47 -3.18 -7.45
N VAL A 85 -10.65 -2.02 -6.82
CA VAL A 85 -10.88 -1.88 -5.37
C VAL A 85 -12.15 -1.07 -5.11
N GLY A 86 -12.93 -1.46 -4.11
CA GLY A 86 -14.08 -0.67 -3.65
C GLY A 86 -14.13 -0.57 -2.13
N ASN A 87 -14.89 0.40 -1.60
CA ASN A 87 -15.21 0.45 -0.17
C ASN A 87 -16.41 -0.46 0.12
N PHE A 88 -16.19 -1.57 0.82
CA PHE A 88 -17.27 -2.48 1.23
C PHE A 88 -17.84 -2.02 2.57
N GLU A 89 -18.98 -1.34 2.51
CA GLU A 89 -19.62 -0.68 3.64
C GLU A 89 -20.73 -1.55 4.21
N GLY A 90 -20.32 -2.43 5.11
CA GLY A 90 -21.19 -3.36 5.80
C GLY A 90 -20.45 -4.56 6.34
N THR A 91 -21.22 -5.49 6.87
CA THR A 91 -20.68 -6.66 7.57
C THR A 91 -21.37 -7.92 7.08
N VAL A 92 -20.61 -8.97 6.75
CA VAL A 92 -21.16 -10.23 6.26
C VAL A 92 -21.81 -11.00 7.41
N GLY A 93 -23.07 -11.36 7.24
CA GLY A 93 -23.88 -12.05 8.26
C GLY A 93 -25.37 -12.02 7.92
N THR A 94 -26.22 -12.18 8.93
CA THR A 94 -27.68 -12.16 8.74
C THR A 94 -28.29 -10.90 9.37
N ALA A 95 -29.41 -10.43 8.83
CA ALA A 95 -30.08 -9.24 9.33
C ALA A 95 -30.66 -9.44 10.74
N GLU A 96 -30.95 -10.68 11.13
CA GLU A 96 -31.41 -11.04 12.48
C GLU A 96 -30.33 -10.84 13.54
N ALA A 97 -29.05 -10.85 13.14
CA ALA A 97 -27.92 -10.57 14.03
C ALA A 97 -27.69 -9.07 14.29
N CYS A 98 -28.46 -8.19 13.63
CA CYS A 98 -28.45 -6.77 13.94
C CYS A 98 -29.18 -6.51 15.27
N ASP A 99 -28.45 -6.07 16.30
CA ASP A 99 -29.08 -5.66 17.56
C ASP A 99 -29.94 -4.39 17.38
N ALA A 100 -31.23 -4.49 17.76
CA ALA A 100 -32.23 -3.46 18.12
C ALA A 100 -32.43 -2.21 17.21
N PRO A 101 -33.66 -1.65 17.14
CA PRO A 101 -34.21 -1.00 15.93
C PRO A 101 -33.81 0.46 15.65
N ARG A 102 -32.82 1.03 16.34
CA ARG A 102 -32.55 2.49 16.31
C ARG A 102 -31.36 2.93 15.45
N GLU A 103 -30.54 2.01 14.96
CA GLU A 103 -29.37 2.34 14.13
C GLU A 103 -29.40 1.57 12.80
N LEU A 104 -28.83 2.18 11.77
CA LEU A 104 -28.70 1.57 10.45
C LEU A 104 -27.69 0.41 10.58
N CYS A 105 -28.11 -0.80 10.18
CA CYS A 105 -27.26 -1.99 10.16
C CYS A 105 -27.20 -2.53 8.73
N PHE A 106 -25.99 -2.76 8.21
CA PHE A 106 -25.71 -3.23 6.86
C PHE A 106 -25.18 -4.68 6.89
N ALA A 107 -26.04 -5.60 7.34
CA ALA A 107 -25.78 -7.03 7.29
C ALA A 107 -25.91 -7.57 5.84
N VAL A 108 -24.79 -7.97 5.25
CA VAL A 108 -24.71 -8.51 3.88
C VAL A 108 -24.77 -10.03 3.89
N ASP A 109 -25.71 -10.59 3.14
CA ASP A 109 -25.82 -12.04 2.97
C ASP A 109 -24.53 -12.61 2.32
N PRO A 110 -23.88 -13.62 2.94
CA PRO A 110 -22.65 -14.22 2.40
C PRO A 110 -22.75 -14.67 0.94
N ARG A 111 -23.94 -15.06 0.48
CA ARG A 111 -24.17 -15.51 -0.91
C ARG A 111 -23.95 -14.40 -1.94
N LEU A 112 -24.02 -13.14 -1.53
CA LEU A 112 -23.83 -11.98 -2.42
C LEU A 112 -22.36 -11.61 -2.59
N VAL A 113 -21.47 -12.05 -1.69
CA VAL A 113 -20.04 -11.69 -1.72
C VAL A 113 -19.38 -12.15 -3.02
N GLY A 114 -19.78 -13.31 -3.55
CA GLY A 114 -19.27 -13.82 -4.82
C GLY A 114 -19.51 -12.88 -6.00
N LEU A 115 -20.55 -12.03 -5.98
CA LEU A 115 -20.85 -11.08 -7.06
C LEU A 115 -19.71 -10.09 -7.29
N LEU A 116 -19.00 -9.68 -6.23
CA LEU A 116 -17.84 -8.80 -6.30
C LEU A 116 -16.73 -9.42 -7.16
N LYS A 117 -16.37 -10.68 -6.87
CA LYS A 117 -15.32 -11.37 -7.62
C LYS A 117 -15.71 -11.57 -9.09
N HIS A 118 -16.95 -11.99 -9.35
CA HIS A 118 -17.43 -12.20 -10.72
C HIS A 118 -17.48 -10.89 -11.53
N ALA A 119 -17.74 -9.76 -10.87
CA ALA A 119 -17.69 -8.45 -11.51
C ALA A 119 -16.27 -8.02 -11.88
N GLY A 120 -15.24 -8.53 -11.21
CA GLY A 120 -13.83 -8.20 -11.45
C GLY A 120 -13.12 -7.51 -10.29
N PHE A 121 -13.76 -7.37 -9.12
CA PHE A 121 -13.07 -6.85 -7.93
C PHE A 121 -11.91 -7.75 -7.54
N THR A 122 -10.82 -7.12 -7.13
CA THR A 122 -9.59 -7.78 -6.67
C THR A 122 -9.46 -7.66 -5.15
N ALA A 123 -9.80 -6.50 -4.58
CA ALA A 123 -9.78 -6.26 -3.15
C ALA A 123 -10.89 -5.30 -2.72
N LEU A 124 -11.23 -5.31 -1.45
CA LEU A 124 -12.18 -4.40 -0.84
C LEU A 124 -11.56 -3.75 0.39
N GLY A 125 -11.70 -2.43 0.50
CA GLY A 125 -11.51 -1.71 1.75
C GLY A 125 -12.66 -2.04 2.70
N ILE A 126 -12.32 -2.46 3.93
CA ILE A 126 -13.28 -2.81 4.99
C ILE A 126 -13.02 -2.01 6.26
N ALA A 127 -12.34 -0.87 6.17
CA ALA A 127 -12.19 0.09 7.26
C ALA A 127 -13.19 1.24 7.05
N ASN A 128 -14.38 1.10 7.63
CA ASN A 128 -15.42 2.13 7.66
C ASN A 128 -16.25 2.00 8.95
N ASN A 129 -17.16 2.94 9.16
CA ASN A 129 -18.03 3.01 10.33
C ASN A 129 -19.00 1.81 10.44
N HIS A 130 -19.35 1.19 9.32
CA HIS A 130 -20.27 0.03 9.24
C HIS A 130 -19.58 -1.34 9.27
N SER A 131 -18.25 -1.37 9.34
CA SER A 131 -17.48 -2.62 9.44
C SER A 131 -17.76 -3.41 10.73
N GLY A 132 -18.29 -2.73 11.76
CA GLY A 132 -18.58 -3.28 13.07
C GLY A 132 -20.07 -3.52 13.34
N ASP A 133 -20.93 -3.46 12.32
CA ASP A 133 -22.39 -3.52 12.50
C ASP A 133 -22.88 -4.80 13.20
N LEU A 134 -22.16 -5.92 12.97
CA LEU A 134 -22.37 -7.22 13.64
C LEU A 134 -21.24 -7.57 14.62
N GLY A 135 -20.55 -6.55 15.15
CA GLY A 135 -19.46 -6.67 16.11
C GLY A 135 -18.23 -7.41 15.58
N ALA A 136 -17.39 -7.89 16.50
CA ALA A 136 -16.13 -8.57 16.17
C ALA A 136 -16.32 -9.87 15.36
N THR A 137 -17.38 -10.62 15.63
CA THR A 137 -17.75 -11.83 14.86
C THR A 137 -18.05 -11.47 13.42
N GLY A 138 -18.80 -10.39 13.21
CA GLY A 138 -19.10 -9.86 11.88
C GLY A 138 -17.85 -9.43 11.11
N ARG A 139 -16.95 -8.66 11.73
CA ARG A 139 -15.66 -8.26 11.12
C ARG A 139 -14.86 -9.47 10.63
N LYS A 140 -14.77 -10.50 11.48
CA LYS A 140 -14.11 -11.77 11.14
C LYS A 140 -14.81 -12.47 9.98
N ALA A 141 -16.13 -12.59 10.03
CA ALA A 141 -16.92 -13.23 8.98
C ALA A 141 -16.80 -12.51 7.63
N THR A 142 -16.79 -11.16 7.62
CA THR A 142 -16.55 -10.36 6.42
C THR A 142 -15.21 -10.70 5.78
N ARG A 143 -14.13 -10.69 6.58
CA ARG A 143 -12.79 -11.05 6.07
C ARG A 143 -12.74 -12.47 5.52
N GLU A 144 -13.26 -13.44 6.26
CA GLU A 144 -13.26 -14.84 5.84
C GLU A 144 -14.07 -15.06 4.56
N ALA A 145 -15.23 -14.41 4.43
CA ALA A 145 -16.05 -14.49 3.23
C ALA A 145 -15.38 -13.86 2.00
N LEU A 146 -14.76 -12.69 2.15
CA LEU A 146 -14.00 -12.05 1.07
C LEU A 146 -12.81 -12.92 0.64
N HIS A 147 -12.02 -13.43 1.58
CA HIS A 147 -10.91 -14.32 1.27
C HIS A 147 -11.37 -15.63 0.60
N ALA A 148 -12.45 -16.23 1.08
CA ALA A 148 -13.02 -17.44 0.46
C ALA A 148 -13.52 -17.20 -0.97
N ALA A 149 -13.95 -15.97 -1.28
CA ALA A 149 -14.31 -15.54 -2.63
C ALA A 149 -13.10 -15.14 -3.49
N GLY A 150 -11.88 -15.23 -2.98
CA GLY A 150 -10.66 -14.84 -3.69
C GLY A 150 -10.48 -13.32 -3.83
N LEU A 151 -10.95 -12.58 -2.83
CA LEU A 151 -10.81 -11.12 -2.72
C LEU A 151 -9.88 -10.75 -1.56
N GLY A 152 -9.09 -9.69 -1.72
CA GLY A 152 -8.39 -9.06 -0.60
C GLY A 152 -9.36 -8.33 0.31
N ALA A 153 -9.24 -8.52 1.63
CA ALA A 153 -10.01 -7.80 2.64
C ALA A 153 -9.06 -6.84 3.39
N ILE A 154 -9.08 -5.56 3.04
CA ILE A 154 -8.12 -4.58 3.56
C ILE A 154 -8.77 -3.75 4.66
N GLY A 155 -8.54 -4.10 5.92
CA GLY A 155 -8.92 -3.29 7.08
C GLY A 155 -7.78 -2.42 7.59
N SER A 156 -8.05 -1.59 8.60
CA SER A 156 -7.00 -0.80 9.26
C SER A 156 -5.99 -1.72 9.95
N ALA A 157 -6.44 -2.73 10.69
CA ALA A 157 -5.54 -3.69 11.34
C ALA A 157 -4.73 -4.52 10.33
N GLU A 158 -5.35 -4.88 9.20
CA GLU A 158 -4.77 -5.69 8.13
C GLU A 158 -3.97 -4.88 7.09
N SER A 159 -3.69 -3.59 7.31
CA SER A 159 -2.88 -2.78 6.39
C SER A 159 -1.53 -2.35 6.99
N PRO A 160 -0.48 -2.13 6.17
CA PRO A 160 -0.46 -2.15 4.71
C PRO A 160 -0.54 -3.56 4.12
N ALA A 161 -1.32 -3.70 3.05
CA ALA A 161 -1.38 -4.91 2.25
C ALA A 161 -0.62 -4.71 0.94
N PHE A 162 0.24 -5.65 0.59
CA PHE A 162 1.11 -5.56 -0.58
C PHE A 162 0.66 -6.51 -1.67
N LEU A 163 0.72 -6.05 -2.91
CA LEU A 163 0.42 -6.86 -4.09
C LEU A 163 1.31 -6.48 -5.25
N LYS A 164 1.50 -7.42 -6.17
CA LYS A 164 2.26 -7.21 -7.38
C LYS A 164 1.33 -7.07 -8.59
N VAL A 165 1.48 -5.98 -9.32
CA VAL A 165 0.74 -5.64 -10.53
C VAL A 165 1.74 -5.32 -11.63
N ARG A 166 1.75 -6.09 -12.72
CA ARG A 166 2.65 -5.88 -13.89
C ARG A 166 4.11 -5.62 -13.52
N GLY A 167 4.68 -6.43 -12.62
CA GLY A 167 6.07 -6.28 -12.20
C GLY A 167 6.30 -5.30 -11.04
N ARG A 168 5.30 -4.48 -10.71
CA ARG A 168 5.36 -3.40 -9.72
C ARG A 168 4.69 -3.78 -8.41
N THR A 169 5.24 -3.30 -7.30
CA THR A 169 4.68 -3.52 -5.96
C THR A 169 3.82 -2.33 -5.57
N LEU A 170 2.56 -2.58 -5.24
CA LEU A 170 1.65 -1.60 -4.66
C LEU A 170 1.44 -1.93 -3.18
N ALA A 171 1.27 -0.90 -2.35
CA ALA A 171 0.80 -1.03 -0.98
C ALA A 171 -0.58 -0.38 -0.86
N LEU A 172 -1.54 -1.11 -0.29
CA LEU A 172 -2.89 -0.65 0.02
C LEU A 172 -3.02 -0.43 1.53
N ILE A 173 -3.46 0.77 1.92
CA ILE A 173 -3.81 1.11 3.29
C ILE A 173 -5.28 1.48 3.35
N SER A 174 -6.02 0.96 4.33
CA SER A 174 -7.43 1.33 4.55
C SER A 174 -7.58 1.94 5.93
N LEU A 175 -8.21 3.10 6.04
CA LEU A 175 -8.40 3.82 7.31
C LEU A 175 -9.87 4.25 7.47
N ASN A 176 -10.34 4.30 8.72
CA ASN A 176 -11.65 4.82 9.09
C ASN A 176 -11.51 5.99 10.08
N LEU A 177 -11.84 7.21 9.65
CA LEU A 177 -11.82 8.42 10.49
C LEU A 177 -13.22 8.84 10.95
N VAL A 178 -14.21 7.95 10.82
CA VAL A 178 -15.58 8.17 11.27
C VAL A 178 -15.89 7.18 12.38
N PRO A 179 -16.48 7.61 13.52
CA PRO A 179 -16.79 6.68 14.61
C PRO A 179 -17.66 5.52 14.12
N GLY A 180 -17.14 4.29 14.21
CA GLY A 180 -17.91 3.10 13.93
C GLY A 180 -18.90 2.76 15.05
N ARG A 181 -19.85 1.87 14.76
CA ARG A 181 -20.84 1.41 15.75
C ARG A 181 -20.20 0.81 17.00
N ASP A 182 -19.08 0.13 16.83
CA ASP A 182 -18.28 -0.46 17.90
C ASP A 182 -17.23 0.50 18.49
N GLY A 183 -17.32 1.79 18.16
CA GLY A 183 -16.41 2.84 18.61
C GLY A 183 -15.03 2.82 17.93
N GLN A 184 -14.77 1.90 17.00
CA GLN A 184 -13.47 1.85 16.31
C GLN A 184 -13.33 3.03 15.34
N ILE A 185 -12.22 3.73 15.49
CA ILE A 185 -11.82 4.88 14.67
C ILE A 185 -10.29 4.98 14.67
N ASP A 186 -9.72 5.20 13.50
CA ASP A 186 -8.31 5.54 13.34
C ASP A 186 -8.09 7.03 13.64
N GLN A 187 -6.92 7.37 14.17
CA GLN A 187 -6.54 8.76 14.42
C GLN A 187 -5.50 9.19 13.39
N VAL A 188 -5.70 10.36 12.78
CA VAL A 188 -4.76 10.99 11.87
C VAL A 188 -4.61 12.45 12.30
N PRO A 189 -3.40 12.91 12.68
CA PRO A 189 -2.13 12.19 12.71
C PRO A 189 -2.02 11.17 13.86
N SER A 190 -1.26 10.09 13.66
CA SER A 190 -0.88 9.17 14.75
C SER A 190 0.34 8.32 14.39
N TRP A 191 1.07 7.86 15.42
CA TRP A 191 2.22 6.97 15.22
C TRP A 191 1.84 5.61 14.60
N PRO A 192 0.69 4.95 14.90
CA PRO A 192 0.33 3.71 14.24
C PRO A 192 0.12 3.88 12.73
N VAL A 193 -0.52 4.98 12.30
CA VAL A 193 -0.73 5.25 10.88
C VAL A 193 0.60 5.63 10.20
N ALA A 194 1.44 6.41 10.87
CA ALA A 194 2.77 6.75 10.35
C ALA A 194 3.66 5.50 10.17
N GLN A 195 3.56 4.53 11.08
CA GLN A 195 4.25 3.25 10.98
C GLN A 195 3.80 2.46 9.74
N LYS A 196 2.49 2.34 9.48
CA LYS A 196 1.94 1.71 8.27
C LYS A 196 2.47 2.34 6.99
N LEU A 197 2.42 3.68 6.92
CA LEU A 197 2.87 4.45 5.75
C LEU A 197 4.37 4.29 5.50
N ARG A 198 5.18 4.28 6.56
CA ARG A 198 6.63 4.08 6.44
C ARG A 198 6.99 2.68 5.93
N LEU A 199 6.33 1.64 6.44
CA LEU A 199 6.52 0.27 5.94
C LEU A 199 6.09 0.16 4.48
N ALA A 200 4.93 0.71 4.13
CA ALA A 200 4.44 0.76 2.76
C ALA A 200 5.44 1.46 1.84
N ARG A 201 5.92 2.65 2.22
CA ARG A 201 6.87 3.42 1.43
C ARG A 201 8.21 2.71 1.23
N ALA A 202 8.68 1.98 2.24
CA ALA A 202 9.94 1.24 2.16
C ALA A 202 9.85 0.03 1.22
N LEU A 203 8.67 -0.58 1.10
CA LEU A 203 8.50 -1.88 0.46
C LEU A 203 7.70 -1.86 -0.85
N ALA A 204 7.03 -0.76 -1.19
CA ALA A 204 6.25 -0.61 -2.40
C ALA A 204 6.79 0.50 -3.32
N ASP A 205 6.45 0.40 -4.59
CA ASP A 205 6.69 1.42 -5.61
C ASP A 205 5.64 2.55 -5.49
N TRP A 206 4.39 2.21 -5.16
CA TRP A 206 3.32 3.17 -4.86
C TRP A 206 2.54 2.84 -3.59
N VAL A 207 2.20 3.86 -2.81
CA VAL A 207 1.40 3.76 -1.58
C VAL A 207 0.01 4.35 -1.82
N LEU A 208 -1.01 3.50 -1.83
CA LEU A 208 -2.40 3.86 -2.12
C LEU A 208 -3.21 3.79 -0.83
N VAL A 209 -3.85 4.89 -0.44
CA VAL A 209 -4.61 5.00 0.81
C VAL A 209 -6.10 5.14 0.51
N SER A 210 -6.89 4.16 0.92
CA SER A 210 -8.35 4.27 1.00
C SER A 210 -8.73 4.79 2.37
N VAL A 211 -9.56 5.84 2.44
CA VAL A 211 -9.92 6.48 3.71
C VAL A 211 -11.40 6.82 3.76
N HIS A 212 -12.06 6.37 4.82
CA HIS A 212 -13.47 6.64 5.09
C HIS A 212 -13.57 7.83 6.07
N TRP A 213 -14.02 9.00 5.60
CA TRP A 213 -13.85 10.28 6.33
C TRP A 213 -14.85 11.38 5.93
N GLY A 214 -14.77 12.53 6.59
CA GLY A 214 -15.58 13.70 6.24
C GLY A 214 -17.00 13.62 6.82
N LYS A 215 -17.95 14.28 6.16
CA LYS A 215 -19.32 14.43 6.66
C LYS A 215 -20.33 13.92 5.64
N GLU A 216 -21.26 13.09 6.08
CA GLU A 216 -22.36 12.61 5.25
C GLU A 216 -23.07 13.75 4.50
N LEU A 217 -23.27 13.54 3.20
CA LEU A 217 -23.98 14.43 2.27
C LEU A 217 -23.33 15.80 2.03
N ALA A 218 -22.14 16.07 2.58
CA ALA A 218 -21.38 17.27 2.23
C ALA A 218 -20.66 17.07 0.90
N ASP A 219 -21.10 17.78 -0.15
CA ASP A 219 -20.48 17.76 -1.48
C ASP A 219 -19.26 18.70 -1.61
N TRP A 220 -18.87 19.34 -0.51
CA TRP A 220 -17.62 20.07 -0.35
C TRP A 220 -16.69 19.37 0.64
N VAL A 221 -15.39 19.60 0.51
CA VAL A 221 -14.36 19.05 1.40
C VAL A 221 -14.33 19.83 2.71
N VAL A 222 -14.36 19.14 3.85
CA VAL A 222 -14.23 19.79 5.17
C VAL A 222 -12.75 19.95 5.58
N PRO A 223 -12.40 20.96 6.41
CA PRO A 223 -11.00 21.24 6.78
C PRO A 223 -10.25 20.04 7.37
N GLU A 224 -10.94 19.18 8.12
CA GLU A 224 -10.37 17.97 8.72
C GLU A 224 -9.90 16.97 7.64
N GLN A 225 -10.64 16.85 6.53
CA GLN A 225 -10.24 16.02 5.39
C GLN A 225 -8.98 16.60 4.72
N GLU A 226 -8.90 17.92 4.54
CA GLU A 226 -7.74 18.57 3.93
C GLU A 226 -6.47 18.39 4.77
N SER A 227 -6.57 18.62 6.08
CA SER A 227 -5.46 18.43 7.03
C SER A 227 -5.01 16.98 7.06
N ALA A 228 -5.94 16.02 7.12
CA ALA A 228 -5.61 14.59 7.07
C ALA A 228 -4.94 14.20 5.74
N ALA A 229 -5.46 14.69 4.60
CA ALA A 229 -4.89 14.41 3.28
C ALA A 229 -3.44 14.91 3.17
N ARG A 230 -3.17 16.16 3.56
CA ARG A 230 -1.81 16.74 3.59
C ARG A 230 -0.87 15.93 4.46
N TRP A 231 -1.33 15.52 5.65
CA TRP A 231 -0.52 14.71 6.55
C TRP A 231 -0.20 13.33 5.96
N LEU A 232 -1.20 12.64 5.38
CA LEU A 232 -1.01 11.34 4.73
C LEU A 232 -0.03 11.42 3.55
N VAL A 233 -0.15 12.46 2.72
CA VAL A 233 0.79 12.75 1.63
C VAL A 233 2.20 12.99 2.16
N ALA A 234 2.35 13.81 3.21
CA ALA A 234 3.63 14.09 3.84
C ALA A 234 4.29 12.84 4.46
N GLN A 235 3.48 11.85 4.89
CA GLN A 235 3.98 10.55 5.36
C GLN A 235 4.26 9.54 4.25
N GLY A 236 4.03 9.89 2.97
CA GLY A 236 4.42 9.09 1.81
C GLY A 236 3.28 8.42 1.04
N ALA A 237 2.02 8.83 1.24
CA ALA A 237 0.92 8.42 0.37
C ALA A 237 1.10 8.99 -1.04
N ASP A 238 0.92 8.14 -2.06
CA ASP A 238 1.01 8.51 -3.47
C ASP A 238 -0.35 8.76 -4.12
N LEU A 239 -1.40 8.12 -3.61
CA LEU A 239 -2.79 8.29 -4.04
C LEU A 239 -3.69 8.15 -2.82
N ILE A 240 -4.68 9.05 -2.69
CA ILE A 240 -5.71 8.95 -1.66
C ILE A 240 -7.09 8.81 -2.31
N ILE A 241 -7.83 7.79 -1.91
CA ILE A 241 -9.19 7.49 -2.33
C ILE A 241 -10.13 7.60 -1.12
N GLY A 242 -11.00 8.59 -1.15
CA GLY A 242 -11.96 8.90 -0.11
C GLY A 242 -13.34 8.27 -0.36
N ALA A 243 -13.98 7.94 0.75
CA ALA A 243 -15.32 7.35 0.88
C ALA A 243 -16.02 7.97 2.10
N HIS A 244 -17.32 7.67 2.32
CA HIS A 244 -18.20 8.11 3.43
C HIS A 244 -19.21 9.25 3.12
N PRO A 245 -18.86 10.37 2.48
CA PRO A 245 -19.84 11.43 2.26
C PRO A 245 -21.07 10.99 1.45
N HIS A 246 -21.00 9.83 0.77
CA HIS A 246 -22.01 9.26 -0.12
C HIS A 246 -22.36 10.14 -1.35
N VAL A 247 -21.68 11.27 -1.48
CA VAL A 247 -21.74 12.21 -2.61
C VAL A 247 -20.32 12.40 -3.14
N VAL A 248 -20.20 12.68 -4.44
CA VAL A 248 -18.90 13.00 -5.05
C VAL A 248 -18.41 14.33 -4.50
N GLN A 249 -17.18 14.35 -3.97
CA GLN A 249 -16.46 15.58 -3.64
C GLN A 249 -15.39 15.85 -4.72
N PRO A 250 -15.08 17.12 -5.02
CA PRO A 250 -14.08 17.44 -6.03
C PRO A 250 -12.72 16.83 -5.70
N PRO A 251 -12.05 16.14 -6.64
CA PRO A 251 -10.68 15.70 -6.44
C PRO A 251 -9.70 16.89 -6.52
N ALA A 252 -8.53 16.74 -5.90
CA ALA A 252 -7.48 17.75 -5.91
C ALA A 252 -6.09 17.13 -6.03
N CYS A 253 -5.11 17.95 -6.43
CA CYS A 253 -3.69 17.62 -6.32
C CYS A 253 -3.16 18.26 -5.03
N VAL A 254 -2.89 17.46 -4.00
CA VAL A 254 -2.37 17.90 -2.71
C VAL A 254 -0.88 17.61 -2.67
N ASP A 255 -0.06 18.66 -2.64
CA ASP A 255 1.40 18.58 -2.61
C ASP A 255 1.99 17.64 -3.69
N GLY A 256 1.40 17.70 -4.89
CA GLY A 256 1.81 16.89 -6.04
C GLY A 256 1.25 15.46 -6.07
N LYS A 257 0.31 15.11 -5.17
CA LYS A 257 -0.32 13.80 -5.12
C LYS A 257 -1.84 13.87 -5.39
N PRO A 258 -2.41 12.96 -6.20
CA PRO A 258 -3.83 12.90 -6.46
C PRO A 258 -4.61 12.49 -5.21
N VAL A 259 -5.66 13.25 -4.89
CA VAL A 259 -6.59 12.99 -3.79
C VAL A 259 -8.01 13.05 -4.34
N PHE A 260 -8.71 11.93 -4.30
CA PHE A 260 -10.16 11.87 -4.51
C PHE A 260 -10.84 11.95 -3.15
N TYR A 261 -11.37 13.10 -2.76
CA TYR A 261 -11.92 13.27 -1.40
C TYR A 261 -13.16 12.43 -1.10
N SER A 262 -14.00 12.19 -2.12
CA SER A 262 -15.09 11.22 -2.05
C SER A 262 -15.50 10.80 -3.44
N LEU A 263 -15.55 9.49 -3.68
CA LEU A 263 -16.08 8.90 -4.91
C LEU A 263 -17.62 8.81 -4.93
N GLY A 264 -18.28 9.10 -3.80
CA GLY A 264 -19.73 8.93 -3.63
C GLY A 264 -20.15 7.46 -3.60
N ASN A 265 -21.45 7.21 -3.76
CA ASN A 265 -21.96 5.84 -3.80
C ASN A 265 -21.66 5.16 -5.14
N HIS A 266 -21.17 3.92 -5.08
CA HIS A 266 -21.08 3.05 -6.25
C HIS A 266 -22.27 2.10 -6.33
N VAL A 267 -22.59 1.38 -5.24
CA VAL A 267 -23.79 0.55 -5.12
C VAL A 267 -24.40 0.80 -3.74
N PHE A 268 -25.52 1.53 -3.69
CA PHE A 268 -26.14 1.93 -2.43
C PHE A 268 -27.65 2.23 -2.61
N ASP A 269 -28.44 2.11 -1.54
CA ASP A 269 -29.90 2.29 -1.59
C ASP A 269 -30.43 3.68 -1.20
N GLN A 270 -29.54 4.65 -1.01
CA GLN A 270 -29.93 6.03 -0.72
C GLN A 270 -30.69 6.64 -1.90
N LYS A 271 -31.60 7.58 -1.60
CA LYS A 271 -32.57 8.14 -2.56
C LYS A 271 -32.33 9.62 -2.91
N TYR A 272 -31.34 10.26 -2.29
CA TYR A 272 -31.09 11.68 -2.51
C TYR A 272 -30.46 11.91 -3.90
N PRO A 273 -30.85 12.95 -4.65
CA PRO A 273 -30.34 13.15 -6.02
C PRO A 273 -28.80 13.21 -6.12
N LEU A 274 -28.13 13.82 -5.14
CA LEU A 274 -26.66 13.90 -5.13
C LEU A 274 -26.01 12.54 -4.86
N THR A 275 -26.66 11.66 -4.10
CA THR A 275 -26.13 10.33 -3.77
C THR A 275 -26.35 9.30 -4.90
N LYS A 276 -27.02 9.72 -5.98
CA LYS A 276 -27.13 8.99 -7.25
C LYS A 276 -26.00 9.30 -8.22
N ARG A 277 -25.13 10.27 -7.89
CA ARG A 277 -23.91 10.56 -8.64
C ARG A 277 -22.75 9.85 -7.96
N GLY A 278 -21.89 9.25 -8.75
CA GLY A 278 -20.67 8.61 -8.28
C GLY A 278 -19.51 8.87 -9.24
N LEU A 279 -18.34 8.44 -8.82
CA LEU A 279 -17.10 8.52 -9.59
C LEU A 279 -16.35 7.18 -9.43
N ILE A 280 -15.76 6.69 -10.50
CA ILE A 280 -14.73 5.65 -10.44
C ILE A 280 -13.40 6.35 -10.69
N ALA A 281 -12.45 6.26 -9.75
CA ALA A 281 -11.09 6.72 -10.02
C ALA A 281 -10.44 5.71 -10.96
N ASP A 282 -9.97 6.20 -12.11
CA ASP A 282 -9.31 5.43 -13.15
C ASP A 282 -7.87 5.88 -13.27
N CYS A 283 -6.96 5.05 -12.78
CA CYS A 283 -5.55 5.34 -12.68
C CYS A 283 -4.75 4.40 -13.57
N GLU A 284 -3.80 4.95 -14.30
CA GLU A 284 -2.88 4.21 -15.16
C GLU A 284 -1.45 4.40 -14.67
N ILE A 285 -0.69 3.32 -14.64
CA ILE A 285 0.74 3.31 -14.40
C ILE A 285 1.42 3.01 -15.73
N GLU A 286 2.19 3.96 -16.25
CA GLU A 286 3.00 3.83 -17.46
C GLU A 286 4.35 4.53 -17.22
N ASP A 287 5.46 3.92 -17.61
CA ASP A 287 6.81 4.50 -17.47
C ASP A 287 7.13 5.04 -16.05
N ASP A 288 6.84 4.23 -15.01
CA ASP A 288 7.01 4.61 -13.59
C ASP A 288 6.19 5.83 -13.14
N ARG A 289 5.16 6.20 -13.92
CA ARG A 289 4.29 7.33 -13.65
C ARG A 289 2.85 6.86 -13.46
N LEU A 290 2.28 7.17 -12.31
CA LEU A 290 0.87 6.98 -11.99
C LEU A 290 0.10 8.26 -12.34
N VAL A 291 -0.94 8.13 -13.16
CA VAL A 291 -1.82 9.22 -13.58
C VAL A 291 -3.26 8.80 -13.34
N CYS A 292 -4.09 9.68 -12.76
CA CYS A 292 -5.47 9.36 -12.45
C CYS A 292 -6.46 10.32 -13.10
N SER A 293 -7.65 9.80 -13.37
CA SER A 293 -8.82 10.54 -13.82
C SER A 293 -10.07 10.01 -13.13
N GLY A 294 -11.20 10.71 -13.26
CA GLY A 294 -12.49 10.25 -12.77
C GLY A 294 -13.42 9.85 -13.90
N LEU A 295 -13.99 8.65 -13.84
CA LEU A 295 -15.09 8.19 -14.70
C LEU A 295 -16.42 8.42 -13.99
N PRO A 296 -17.27 9.36 -14.46
CA PRO A 296 -18.53 9.63 -13.80
C PRO A 296 -19.50 8.46 -13.92
N THR A 297 -20.15 8.12 -12.82
CA THR A 297 -21.23 7.13 -12.77
C THR A 297 -22.51 7.76 -12.28
N GLY A 298 -23.63 7.20 -12.72
CA GLY A 298 -24.96 7.55 -12.24
C GLY A 298 -25.72 6.31 -11.83
N THR A 299 -26.64 6.45 -10.89
CA THR A 299 -27.58 5.40 -10.52
C THR A 299 -28.98 5.83 -10.95
N PRO A 300 -29.61 5.13 -11.91
CA PRO A 300 -30.95 5.48 -12.38
C PRO A 300 -32.00 5.47 -11.26
N ASP A 301 -33.04 6.29 -11.43
CA ASP A 301 -34.16 6.33 -10.51
C ASP A 301 -34.80 4.93 -10.35
N GLY A 302 -35.09 4.57 -9.10
CA GLY A 302 -35.66 3.25 -8.77
C GLY A 302 -34.67 2.07 -8.80
N SER A 303 -33.38 2.33 -9.04
CA SER A 303 -32.32 1.31 -9.00
C SER A 303 -31.20 1.69 -8.03
N ALA A 304 -30.40 0.69 -7.65
CA ALA A 304 -29.10 0.81 -7.01
C ALA A 304 -27.94 0.37 -7.93
N TYR A 305 -28.22 0.03 -9.20
CA TYR A 305 -27.21 -0.46 -10.14
C TYR A 305 -26.53 0.73 -10.83
N PRO A 306 -25.21 0.88 -10.69
CA PRO A 306 -24.50 1.98 -11.32
C PRO A 306 -24.42 1.79 -12.83
N VAL A 307 -24.48 2.91 -13.56
CA VAL A 307 -24.20 2.98 -15.00
C VAL A 307 -23.10 4.03 -15.24
N LEU A 308 -22.28 3.81 -16.27
CA LEU A 308 -21.35 4.85 -16.72
C LEU A 308 -22.16 6.01 -17.28
N SER A 309 -21.82 7.23 -16.89
CA SER A 309 -22.48 8.42 -17.43
C SER A 309 -21.99 8.68 -18.86
N ALA A 310 -22.91 8.92 -19.78
CA ALA A 310 -22.59 9.19 -21.19
C ALA A 310 -22.19 10.65 -21.46
N THR A 311 -22.34 11.55 -20.48
CA THR A 311 -22.06 12.99 -20.63
C THR A 311 -20.60 13.33 -20.31
N PRO A 312 -19.78 13.77 -21.28
CA PRO A 312 -18.37 14.13 -21.09
C PRO A 312 -18.15 15.42 -20.29
N GLU A 313 -19.18 16.21 -19.98
CA GLU A 313 -18.99 17.49 -19.28
C GLU A 313 -18.60 17.33 -17.80
N GLN A 314 -18.72 16.12 -17.24
CA GLN A 314 -18.17 15.78 -15.92
C GLN A 314 -16.73 15.25 -15.97
N SER A 315 -16.07 15.25 -17.14
CA SER A 315 -14.63 14.97 -17.30
C SER A 315 -13.70 16.03 -16.68
N ALA A 316 -14.23 16.94 -15.87
CA ALA A 316 -13.51 18.00 -15.15
C ALA A 316 -12.69 17.51 -13.94
N SER A 317 -12.80 16.24 -13.57
CA SER A 317 -12.03 15.59 -12.49
C SER A 317 -10.78 14.86 -13.01
N SER A 318 -10.18 15.37 -14.10
CA SER A 318 -8.90 14.84 -14.58
C SER A 318 -7.76 15.34 -13.71
N LEU A 319 -7.14 14.43 -12.96
CA LEU A 319 -5.87 14.66 -12.26
C LEU A 319 -4.67 14.34 -13.17
N ALA A 320 -4.86 14.39 -14.50
CA ALA A 320 -3.80 14.13 -15.47
C ALA A 320 -2.58 15.06 -15.31
N GLN A 321 -2.80 16.26 -14.76
CA GLN A 321 -1.75 17.24 -14.48
C GLN A 321 -1.05 17.01 -13.13
N CYS A 322 -1.42 15.96 -12.39
CA CYS A 322 -0.85 15.58 -11.09
C CYS A 322 -0.21 14.16 -11.16
N PRO A 323 0.77 13.93 -12.05
CA PRO A 323 1.41 12.62 -12.17
C PRO A 323 2.30 12.32 -10.95
N VAL A 324 2.33 11.06 -10.54
CA VAL A 324 3.15 10.59 -9.42
C VAL A 324 4.20 9.61 -9.89
N GLN A 325 5.46 9.90 -9.58
CA GLN A 325 6.56 8.99 -9.83
C GLN A 325 6.59 7.87 -8.78
N ALA A 326 7.01 6.67 -9.20
CA ALA A 326 7.32 5.58 -8.29
C ALA A 326 8.34 6.04 -7.23
N GLY A 327 8.13 5.61 -5.98
CA GLY A 327 9.10 5.87 -4.93
C GLY A 327 10.37 5.03 -5.10
N PRO A 328 11.50 5.49 -4.53
CA PRO A 328 12.76 4.75 -4.62
C PRO A 328 12.65 3.43 -3.83
N PRO A 329 13.15 2.31 -4.38
CA PRO A 329 13.16 1.05 -3.65
C PRO A 329 14.14 1.10 -2.48
N LEU A 330 13.85 0.37 -1.39
CA LEU A 330 14.79 0.19 -0.30
C LEU A 330 16.05 -0.53 -0.80
N ARG A 331 17.20 0.14 -0.71
CA ARG A 331 18.50 -0.42 -1.10
C ARG A 331 19.45 -0.49 0.09
N VAL A 332 20.05 -1.66 0.28
CA VAL A 332 21.05 -1.90 1.34
C VAL A 332 22.18 -2.74 0.77
N ALA A 333 23.43 -2.29 0.93
CA ALA A 333 24.62 -2.98 0.43
C ALA A 333 24.56 -3.40 -1.06
N GLY A 334 23.91 -2.59 -1.90
CA GLY A 334 23.75 -2.86 -3.34
C GLY A 334 22.61 -3.82 -3.71
N LEU A 335 21.89 -4.37 -2.74
CA LEU A 335 20.69 -5.17 -2.97
C LEU A 335 19.44 -4.28 -2.86
N THR A 336 18.44 -4.56 -3.70
CA THR A 336 17.06 -4.09 -3.49
C THR A 336 16.35 -5.03 -2.54
N ILE A 337 15.81 -4.49 -1.46
CA ILE A 337 14.99 -5.22 -0.48
C ILE A 337 13.52 -4.89 -0.73
N GLY A 338 12.67 -5.91 -0.78
CA GLY A 338 11.23 -5.74 -0.94
C GLY A 338 10.47 -6.98 -0.47
N PRO A 339 9.14 -6.97 -0.52
CA PRO A 339 8.34 -8.14 -0.20
C PRO A 339 8.43 -9.15 -1.35
N TRP A 340 8.51 -10.43 -1.02
CA TRP A 340 8.29 -11.49 -1.99
C TRP A 340 6.79 -11.68 -2.19
N LEU A 341 6.31 -11.43 -3.40
CA LEU A 341 4.89 -11.50 -3.77
C LEU A 341 4.74 -12.35 -5.03
N ARG A 342 3.67 -13.16 -5.08
CA ARG A 342 3.20 -13.79 -6.32
C ARG A 342 2.25 -12.84 -7.03
N ASP A 343 2.16 -12.97 -8.36
CA ASP A 343 1.25 -12.12 -9.13
C ASP A 343 -0.21 -12.39 -8.73
N GLY A 344 -0.95 -11.31 -8.47
CA GLY A 344 -2.35 -11.37 -7.99
C GLY A 344 -2.53 -11.76 -6.51
N GLU A 345 -1.46 -12.08 -5.78
CA GLU A 345 -1.51 -12.33 -4.34
C GLU A 345 -1.48 -11.00 -3.57
N ILE A 346 -2.31 -10.91 -2.53
CA ILE A 346 -2.35 -9.78 -1.60
C ILE A 346 -1.89 -10.28 -0.23
N VAL A 347 -0.83 -9.69 0.30
CA VAL A 347 -0.20 -10.11 1.56
C VAL A 347 -0.09 -8.91 2.51
N SER A 348 -0.65 -9.02 3.71
CA SER A 348 -0.66 -7.94 4.71
C SER A 348 0.12 -8.23 5.97
N ASP A 349 0.19 -9.49 6.38
CA ASP A 349 0.92 -9.93 7.56
C ASP A 349 2.01 -10.92 7.19
N ARG A 350 2.90 -11.20 8.14
CA ARG A 350 3.92 -12.26 8.02
C ARG A 350 4.71 -12.17 6.70
N LEU A 351 5.13 -10.96 6.33
CA LEU A 351 5.84 -10.67 5.09
C LEU A 351 7.13 -11.48 4.98
N VAL A 352 7.35 -12.06 3.80
CA VAL A 352 8.64 -12.63 3.41
C VAL A 352 9.43 -11.53 2.71
N LEU A 353 10.58 -11.14 3.27
CA LEU A 353 11.47 -10.21 2.59
C LEU A 353 12.30 -10.95 1.55
N GLU A 354 12.54 -10.28 0.43
CA GLU A 354 13.40 -10.71 -0.65
C GLU A 354 14.50 -9.68 -0.88
N GLY A 355 15.75 -10.16 -0.92
CA GLY A 355 16.87 -9.37 -1.42
C GLY A 355 17.17 -9.74 -2.85
N ARG A 356 17.31 -8.73 -3.72
CA ARG A 356 17.60 -8.90 -5.15
C ARG A 356 18.81 -8.07 -5.58
N ALA A 357 19.73 -8.71 -6.28
CA ALA A 357 20.78 -8.09 -7.08
C ALA A 357 20.90 -8.86 -8.40
N LYS A 358 21.69 -8.35 -9.37
CA LYS A 358 21.82 -8.95 -10.70
C LYS A 358 22.15 -10.46 -10.68
N ALA A 359 22.97 -10.90 -9.73
CA ALA A 359 23.43 -12.30 -9.61
C ALA A 359 23.01 -12.98 -8.30
N SER A 360 22.13 -12.37 -7.50
CA SER A 360 21.71 -12.95 -6.22
C SER A 360 20.25 -12.68 -5.91
N ARG A 361 19.60 -13.70 -5.36
CA ARG A 361 18.24 -13.65 -4.85
C ARG A 361 18.14 -14.54 -3.63
N TRP A 362 17.59 -14.02 -2.54
CA TRP A 362 17.32 -14.77 -1.32
C TRP A 362 16.03 -14.30 -0.68
N ARG A 363 15.46 -15.13 0.19
CA ARG A 363 14.21 -14.84 0.91
C ARG A 363 14.37 -15.12 2.39
N THR A 364 13.67 -14.36 3.23
CA THR A 364 13.58 -14.62 4.67
C THR A 364 12.46 -15.63 4.99
N PRO A 365 12.43 -16.18 6.20
CA PRO A 365 11.18 -16.67 6.78
C PRO A 365 10.12 -15.54 6.88
N PRO A 366 8.83 -15.86 7.03
CA PRO A 366 7.76 -14.90 7.28
C PRO A 366 8.00 -14.03 8.53
N ARG A 367 7.74 -12.72 8.46
CA ARG A 367 8.05 -11.74 9.51
C ARG A 367 6.89 -10.78 9.75
N ALA A 368 6.55 -10.50 11.01
CA ALA A 368 5.54 -9.51 11.35
C ALA A 368 6.16 -8.10 11.37
N LEU A 369 6.48 -7.56 10.19
CA LEU A 369 7.13 -6.26 10.04
C LEU A 369 6.18 -5.10 10.37
N LEU A 370 6.74 -4.11 11.06
CA LEU A 370 6.11 -2.83 11.37
C LEU A 370 6.84 -1.68 10.66
N SER A 371 8.15 -1.79 10.47
CA SER A 371 8.93 -0.88 9.62
C SER A 371 10.20 -1.55 9.09
N ALA A 372 10.76 -1.00 8.02
CA ALA A 372 12.04 -1.39 7.44
C ALA A 372 12.76 -0.16 6.90
N GLU A 373 13.99 0.09 7.34
CA GLU A 373 14.75 1.30 7.04
C GLU A 373 16.24 0.97 6.87
N ALA A 374 16.95 1.72 6.04
CA ALA A 374 18.40 1.61 5.90
C ALA A 374 19.07 2.78 6.63
N GLY A 375 20.15 2.52 7.37
CA GLY A 375 20.92 3.61 8.00
C GLY A 375 22.35 3.23 8.33
N ARG A 376 23.22 4.24 8.40
CA ARG A 376 24.64 4.07 8.75
C ARG A 376 24.80 4.19 10.26
N LEU A 377 24.64 3.07 10.96
CA LEU A 377 24.74 3.03 12.43
C LEU A 377 26.17 3.26 12.96
N VAL A 378 27.18 3.08 12.10
CA VAL A 378 28.59 3.38 12.39
C VAL A 378 29.11 4.29 11.29
N ALA A 379 29.77 5.39 11.65
CA ALA A 379 30.43 6.28 10.71
C ALA A 379 31.39 5.50 9.79
N ASP A 380 31.42 5.87 8.52
CA ASP A 380 32.26 5.27 7.48
C ASP A 380 32.06 3.76 7.21
N GLN A 381 31.00 3.15 7.77
CA GLN A 381 30.59 1.79 7.44
C GLN A 381 29.39 1.76 6.49
N PRO A 382 29.21 0.67 5.71
CA PRO A 382 28.02 0.49 4.91
C PRO A 382 26.73 0.55 5.74
N PRO A 383 25.61 1.01 5.14
CA PRO A 383 24.34 1.03 5.84
C PRO A 383 23.88 -0.38 6.21
N LEU A 384 23.29 -0.50 7.40
CA LEU A 384 22.64 -1.71 7.88
C LEU A 384 21.13 -1.60 7.65
N LEU A 385 20.46 -2.75 7.59
CA LEU A 385 19.01 -2.83 7.56
C LEU A 385 18.49 -2.85 8.99
N PHE A 386 17.72 -1.83 9.35
CA PHE A 386 16.93 -1.79 10.56
C PHE A 386 15.51 -2.27 10.25
N THR A 387 14.96 -3.15 11.09
CA THR A 387 13.54 -3.48 11.05
C THR A 387 12.92 -3.38 12.43
N LEU A 388 11.69 -2.90 12.47
CA LEU A 388 10.82 -3.02 13.63
C LEU A 388 9.83 -4.14 13.36
N GLU A 389 9.69 -5.06 14.29
CA GLU A 389 8.83 -6.24 14.12
C GLU A 389 8.01 -6.52 15.36
N ARG A 390 6.80 -7.02 15.17
CA ARG A 390 5.95 -7.50 16.25
C ARG A 390 6.37 -8.92 16.67
N HIS A 391 6.78 -9.07 17.92
CA HIS A 391 7.12 -10.36 18.51
C HIS A 391 6.68 -10.44 19.98
N ALA A 392 6.19 -11.61 20.37
CA ALA A 392 5.99 -11.98 21.77
C ALA A 392 7.33 -12.00 22.49
N SER A 393 7.38 -11.35 23.65
CA SER A 393 8.58 -11.28 24.48
C SER A 393 8.38 -12.06 25.78
N PRO A 394 9.32 -12.94 26.14
CA PRO A 394 9.27 -13.67 27.41
C PRO A 394 9.64 -12.79 28.61
N ILE A 395 10.17 -11.57 28.39
CA ILE A 395 10.62 -10.66 29.46
C ILE A 395 9.43 -9.95 30.10
N ASP A 396 8.53 -9.43 29.27
CA ASP A 396 7.37 -8.63 29.67
C ASP A 396 6.03 -9.34 29.39
N GLY A 397 6.05 -10.49 28.70
CA GLY A 397 4.85 -11.25 28.34
C GLY A 397 4.00 -10.59 27.24
N GLU A 398 4.47 -9.49 26.65
CA GLU A 398 3.72 -8.71 25.66
C GLU A 398 4.14 -9.05 24.22
N ASP A 399 3.15 -9.09 23.32
CA ASP A 399 3.37 -9.09 21.87
C ASP A 399 3.52 -7.66 21.35
N GLY A 400 4.78 -7.23 21.20
CA GLY A 400 5.12 -5.82 21.03
C GLY A 400 6.17 -5.57 19.94
N PRO A 401 6.38 -4.30 19.55
CA PRO A 401 7.44 -3.89 18.65
C PRO A 401 8.83 -4.20 19.21
N ARG A 402 9.67 -4.86 18.42
CA ARG A 402 11.05 -5.23 18.74
C ARG A 402 11.97 -4.77 17.60
N PRO A 403 13.02 -4.00 17.90
CA PRO A 403 13.97 -3.54 16.91
C PRO A 403 15.01 -4.62 16.59
N TYR A 404 15.39 -4.71 15.33
CA TYR A 404 16.40 -5.63 14.84
C TYR A 404 17.36 -4.89 13.89
N VAL A 405 18.62 -5.34 13.88
CA VAL A 405 19.65 -4.80 13.00
C VAL A 405 20.29 -5.95 12.23
N TYR A 406 20.26 -5.83 10.91
CA TYR A 406 20.80 -6.81 9.99
C TYR A 406 21.89 -6.19 9.13
N GLU A 407 22.97 -6.93 8.97
CA GLU A 407 23.79 -6.79 7.79
C GLU A 407 23.12 -7.53 6.63
N VAL A 408 23.09 -6.89 5.47
CA VAL A 408 22.54 -7.44 4.25
C VAL A 408 23.69 -7.97 3.40
N THR A 409 23.66 -9.27 3.11
CA THR A 409 24.68 -9.96 2.31
C THR A 409 24.09 -10.52 1.01
N MET A 410 24.96 -11.00 0.13
CA MET A 410 24.55 -11.71 -1.09
C MET A 410 23.87 -13.06 -0.81
N HIS A 411 23.86 -13.56 0.42
CA HIS A 411 23.26 -14.85 0.78
C HIS A 411 22.08 -14.74 1.75
N GLY A 412 21.78 -13.53 2.24
CA GLY A 412 20.71 -13.33 3.21
C GLY A 412 21.01 -12.24 4.23
N LEU A 413 20.14 -12.17 5.22
CA LEU A 413 20.27 -11.28 6.37
C LEU A 413 21.11 -11.94 7.46
N VAL A 414 22.17 -11.26 7.88
CA VAL A 414 22.97 -11.65 9.05
C VAL A 414 22.57 -10.73 10.20
N ALA A 415 21.95 -11.30 11.24
CA ALA A 415 21.55 -10.51 12.40
C ALA A 415 22.79 -10.02 13.14
N ARG A 416 23.01 -8.70 13.15
CA ARG A 416 24.03 -8.05 13.99
C ARG A 416 23.49 -7.84 15.40
N TRP A 417 22.20 -7.63 15.51
CA TRP A 417 21.50 -7.58 16.79
C TRP A 417 20.03 -7.94 16.67
N ARG A 418 19.53 -8.60 17.71
CA ARG A 418 18.11 -8.95 17.89
C ARG A 418 17.69 -8.38 19.23
N GLY A 419 16.89 -7.32 19.24
CA GLY A 419 16.49 -6.69 20.48
C GLY A 419 15.55 -7.59 21.29
N SER A 420 15.94 -7.91 22.53
CA SER A 420 15.02 -8.49 23.51
C SER A 420 14.20 -7.40 24.21
N ALA A 421 14.78 -6.22 24.46
CA ALA A 421 14.09 -4.99 24.89
C ALA A 421 15.03 -3.76 24.75
N LEU A 422 14.46 -2.58 24.53
CA LEU A 422 15.12 -1.30 24.86
C LEU A 422 14.87 -0.98 26.35
N ALA A 423 15.14 0.24 26.81
CA ALA A 423 14.99 0.61 28.22
C ALA A 423 13.52 0.64 28.71
N TRP A 424 12.55 0.86 27.82
CA TRP A 424 11.11 0.90 28.12
C TRP A 424 10.27 0.19 27.05
N PRO A 425 9.00 -0.19 27.35
CA PRO A 425 8.09 -0.76 26.37
C PRO A 425 7.98 0.13 25.13
N LEU A 426 8.16 -0.47 23.96
CA LEU A 426 8.28 0.25 22.69
C LEU A 426 6.92 0.39 22.00
N LEU A 427 6.59 1.57 21.51
CA LEU A 427 5.43 1.83 20.65
C LEU A 427 5.85 1.93 19.18
N ASP A 428 6.92 2.66 18.92
CA ASP A 428 7.48 2.83 17.58
C ASP A 428 8.98 3.19 17.66
N ALA A 429 9.70 2.97 16.56
CA ALA A 429 11.10 3.38 16.44
C ALA A 429 11.46 3.64 14.97
N VAL A 430 12.33 4.63 14.77
CA VAL A 430 12.80 5.13 13.47
C VAL A 430 14.27 5.47 13.54
N LEU A 431 14.94 5.47 12.39
CA LEU A 431 16.29 6.02 12.29
C LEU A 431 16.23 7.53 12.01
N ILE A 432 17.04 8.29 12.73
CA ILE A 432 17.34 9.71 12.44
C ILE A 432 18.83 9.82 12.16
N ALA A 433 19.24 10.66 11.20
CA ALA A 433 20.65 10.83 10.86
C ALA A 433 21.17 12.20 11.29
N ASP A 434 22.38 12.31 11.82
CA ASP A 434 23.05 13.61 12.00
C ASP A 434 23.51 14.21 10.66
N ASP A 435 24.09 15.40 10.72
CA ASP A 435 24.58 16.11 9.53
C ASP A 435 25.75 15.38 8.84
N ALA A 436 26.46 14.50 9.57
CA ALA A 436 27.49 13.63 9.02
C ALA A 436 26.92 12.34 8.38
N GLY A 437 25.61 12.13 8.48
CA GLY A 437 24.91 10.96 7.95
C GLY A 437 24.99 9.72 8.84
N GLN A 438 25.52 9.83 10.07
CA GLN A 438 25.48 8.75 11.06
C GLN A 438 24.05 8.65 11.62
N SER A 439 23.54 7.43 11.66
CA SER A 439 22.16 7.13 12.08
C SER A 439 22.08 6.75 13.55
N TYR A 440 21.07 7.29 14.22
CA TYR A 440 20.68 7.04 15.60
C TYR A 440 19.27 6.46 15.62
N LEU A 441 18.97 5.62 16.59
CA LEU A 441 17.63 5.10 16.79
C LEU A 441 16.84 6.07 17.65
N CYS A 442 15.79 6.65 17.11
CA CYS A 442 14.81 7.40 17.86
C CYS A 442 13.61 6.51 18.16
N ALA A 443 13.28 6.37 19.44
CA ALA A 443 12.21 5.48 19.89
C ALA A 443 11.14 6.24 20.66
N LEU A 444 9.88 5.86 20.41
CA LEU A 444 8.71 6.26 21.17
C LEU A 444 8.34 5.12 22.12
N HIS A 445 8.36 5.41 23.41
CA HIS A 445 8.04 4.44 24.45
C HIS A 445 6.73 4.78 25.14
N ARG A 446 6.12 3.75 25.73
CA ARG A 446 5.11 3.95 26.77
C ARG A 446 5.76 4.64 27.98
N GLY A 447 4.94 5.36 28.74
CA GLY A 447 5.37 6.13 29.89
C GLY A 447 5.65 5.28 31.12
N ASP A 448 5.11 4.07 31.17
CA ASP A 448 5.33 3.07 32.21
C ASP A 448 6.62 2.27 31.98
N SER A 449 6.92 1.31 32.86
CA SER A 449 8.17 0.54 32.83
C SER A 449 7.89 -0.95 32.74
N PHE A 450 8.89 -1.74 32.31
CA PHE A 450 8.78 -3.19 32.30
C PHE A 450 8.57 -3.82 33.69
N ILE A 451 8.86 -3.09 34.78
CA ILE A 451 8.72 -3.57 36.16
C ILE A 451 7.34 -3.24 36.72
N MET A 452 6.83 -2.04 36.42
CA MET A 452 5.49 -1.59 36.79
C MET A 452 4.73 -1.26 35.51
N LEU A 453 4.17 -2.30 34.90
CA LEU A 453 3.27 -2.17 33.76
C LEU A 453 1.98 -1.53 34.23
N ASP A 454 1.66 -0.36 33.69
CA ASP A 454 0.36 0.28 33.83
C ASP A 454 -0.33 0.23 32.46
N THR A 455 -1.09 -0.84 32.25
CA THR A 455 -1.90 -1.01 31.04
C THR A 455 -3.17 -0.17 31.05
N ALA A 456 -3.49 0.50 32.16
CA ALA A 456 -4.72 1.28 32.35
C ALA A 456 -4.57 2.75 31.96
N THR A 457 -3.34 3.28 31.84
CA THR A 457 -3.09 4.68 31.48
C THR A 457 -2.12 4.85 30.30
N PRO A 458 -2.57 4.70 29.04
CA PRO A 458 -1.71 4.77 27.84
C PRO A 458 -1.14 6.15 27.50
N SER A 459 -1.50 7.22 28.22
CA SER A 459 -1.35 8.60 27.75
C SER A 459 0.00 9.25 28.03
N ALA A 460 0.81 8.72 28.96
CA ALA A 460 2.19 9.17 29.09
C ALA A 460 3.02 8.45 28.02
N THR A 461 3.57 9.18 27.05
CA THR A 461 4.60 8.67 26.14
C THR A 461 5.92 9.39 26.40
N ARG A 462 7.04 8.73 26.13
CA ARG A 462 8.38 9.35 26.20
C ARG A 462 9.17 9.03 24.93
N THR A 463 10.01 9.96 24.51
CA THR A 463 10.96 9.73 23.42
C THR A 463 12.37 9.59 23.96
N GLN A 464 13.17 8.74 23.31
CA GLN A 464 14.59 8.57 23.64
C GLN A 464 15.39 8.29 22.38
N ALA A 465 16.52 8.98 22.24
CA ALA A 465 17.51 8.70 21.22
C ALA A 465 18.54 7.69 21.73
N TYR A 466 18.97 6.79 20.85
CA TYR A 466 19.97 5.77 21.14
C TYR A 466 21.06 5.73 20.06
N ALA A 467 22.31 5.59 20.48
CA ALA A 467 23.45 5.33 19.62
C ALA A 467 23.74 3.84 19.57
N TRP A 468 24.14 3.38 18.38
CA TRP A 468 24.62 2.03 18.20
C TRP A 468 26.03 1.87 18.80
N ASN A 469 26.25 0.81 19.57
CA ASN A 469 27.53 0.55 20.26
C ASN A 469 28.28 -0.70 19.74
N GLY A 470 27.84 -1.27 18.62
CA GLY A 470 28.38 -2.51 18.04
C GLY A 470 27.64 -3.78 18.43
N PHE A 471 26.97 -3.79 19.59
CA PHE A 471 26.25 -4.97 20.11
C PHE A 471 24.79 -4.67 20.46
N GLY A 472 24.35 -3.43 20.30
CA GLY A 472 23.01 -2.97 20.63
C GLY A 472 22.95 -1.44 20.65
N PHE A 473 21.99 -0.91 21.41
CA PHE A 473 21.70 0.52 21.49
C PHE A 473 21.89 1.04 22.92
N THR A 474 22.61 2.15 23.06
CA THR A 474 22.82 2.85 24.34
C THR A 474 22.15 4.23 24.26
N GLY A 475 21.42 4.60 25.31
CA GLY A 475 20.74 5.90 25.38
C GLY A 475 21.73 7.05 25.30
N VAL A 476 21.36 8.10 24.55
CA VAL A 476 22.17 9.31 24.36
C VAL A 476 21.45 10.48 25.01
N ASN A 477 22.18 11.27 25.79
CA ASN A 477 21.70 12.50 26.42
C ASN A 477 22.25 13.71 25.68
N ASP A 478 21.96 13.79 24.39
CA ASP A 478 22.29 14.92 23.53
C ASP A 478 21.03 15.74 23.28
N GLY A 479 21.08 17.04 23.59
CA GLY A 479 19.89 17.90 23.56
C GLY A 479 19.31 18.10 22.16
N GLU A 480 20.18 18.11 21.14
CA GLU A 480 19.76 18.30 19.75
C GLU A 480 19.13 17.01 19.19
N LEU A 481 19.78 15.86 19.37
CA LEU A 481 19.23 14.56 18.99
C LEU A 481 17.92 14.26 19.74
N ALA A 482 17.83 14.63 21.02
CA ALA A 482 16.59 14.51 21.78
C ALA A 482 15.47 15.37 21.21
N ALA A 483 15.74 16.63 20.86
CA ALA A 483 14.77 17.52 20.24
C ALA A 483 14.29 17.01 18.87
N ARG A 484 15.22 16.56 18.02
CA ARG A 484 14.90 15.96 16.72
C ARG A 484 14.08 14.68 16.87
N CYS A 485 14.41 13.86 17.85
CA CYS A 485 13.66 12.64 18.15
C CYS A 485 12.24 12.96 18.65
N ALA A 486 12.08 13.95 19.53
CA ALA A 486 10.79 14.42 19.97
C ALA A 486 9.94 14.96 18.81
N GLN A 487 10.53 15.77 17.93
CA GLN A 487 9.85 16.30 16.74
C GLN A 487 9.32 15.19 15.83
N ARG A 488 10.08 14.08 15.70
CA ARG A 488 9.70 12.97 14.83
C ARG A 488 8.40 12.26 15.25
N PHE A 489 8.09 12.29 16.55
CA PHE A 489 6.87 11.72 17.14
C PHE A 489 5.91 12.78 17.67
N ALA A 490 6.21 14.06 17.46
CA ALA A 490 5.34 15.14 17.91
C ALA A 490 3.98 15.01 17.19
N PRO A 491 2.86 15.19 17.91
CA PRO A 491 1.58 15.38 17.24
C PRO A 491 1.71 16.58 16.31
N VAL A 492 1.33 16.39 15.04
CA VAL A 492 1.29 17.49 14.08
C VAL A 492 0.09 18.34 14.46
N ASN A 493 0.35 19.54 14.97
CA ASN A 493 -0.67 20.52 15.35
C ASN A 493 -1.45 21.03 14.14
#